data_AF-A0A1H5GNX3-F1
#
_entry.id   AF-A0A1H5GNX3-F1
#
_cell.length_a   1.000
_cell.length_b   1.000
_cell.length_c   1.000
_cell.angle_alpha   90.00
_cell.angle_beta   90.00
_cell.angle_gamma   90.00
#
_symmetry.space_group_name_H-M   'P 1'
#
loop_
_entity.id
_entity.type
_entity.pdbx_description
1 polymer ?
#
loop_
_entity_poly.entity_id
_entity_poly.type
_entity_poly.pdbx_seq_one_letter_code
_entity_poly.pdbx_strand_id
1 'polypeptide(L)'
;MKSFFTIIKLDYLQRTRSYAFLITLCASLAIAYTFIPEPNANYSTIRIANYIGTYNAAWFGYVTAIMSSLFLSLIGFYLINNSIKTDLETKVGQIIASTKIENFNYLFSKVLSNFLVLLAILCTIFIMSSILFFFYNDGFPFEILHFIKPYFIITIPALFIISCIAVIFEVFLGKYSVLQNIGFFFLFSLLMLSNKKNQNNFSLDILGTEIVMHHMENQVRKITNAKKTKELSIGYVLGNVKEAKKFQFDGITFPITFILSRLAWILFSIGAIAITSLFFHRFNLKEKSSNKPSKIKPKQKTLYKDITLLNLPMVKSNYKISPLLKTEFLLLIRKGKTWLWLINFAGMISLLLTPLQIAHQFILPILWFLQVGRLSDVSTKEIENDIYYFSFSSYKPLSRLLFSQILASVLLLLLLASPLYIRLIIHGDVIAFSSIILGAIFIALIAIFLGILTKGKKLFEVLFFMITYANINRIPFVDYFGALTHNSIYIAKLLITIILLIVFSFLIRKIMIRNL
;
A
#
# COMPACT_ATOMS: atom_id res chain seq x y z
N MET A 1 -16.55 -5.65 -29.58
CA MET A 1 -15.07 -5.75 -29.60
C MET A 1 -14.36 -4.39 -29.62
N LYS A 2 -14.70 -3.43 -30.49
CA LYS A 2 -14.04 -2.11 -30.51
C LYS A 2 -14.01 -1.40 -29.15
N SER A 3 -15.15 -1.31 -28.45
CA SER A 3 -15.23 -0.68 -27.13
C SER A 3 -14.35 -1.34 -26.05
N PHE A 4 -14.17 -2.66 -26.11
CA PHE A 4 -13.32 -3.41 -25.17
C PHE A 4 -11.85 -3.01 -25.30
N PHE A 5 -11.31 -3.04 -26.53
CA PHE A 5 -9.93 -2.62 -26.78
C PHE A 5 -9.70 -1.13 -26.51
N THR A 6 -10.70 -0.29 -26.79
CA THR A 6 -10.63 1.14 -26.48
C THR A 6 -10.48 1.39 -24.98
N ILE A 7 -11.25 0.70 -24.13
CA ILE A 7 -11.12 0.84 -22.66
C ILE A 7 -9.72 0.43 -22.21
N ILE A 8 -9.22 -0.72 -22.66
CA ILE A 8 -7.86 -1.19 -22.31
C ILE A 8 -6.81 -0.15 -22.68
N LYS A 9 -6.86 0.37 -23.92
CA LYS A 9 -5.90 1.34 -24.43
C LYS A 9 -5.96 2.65 -23.64
N LEU A 10 -7.16 3.18 -23.40
CA LEU A 10 -7.32 4.47 -22.73
C LEU A 10 -6.93 4.38 -21.25
N ASP A 11 -7.32 3.32 -20.55
CA ASP A 11 -6.89 3.07 -19.17
C ASP A 11 -5.37 2.97 -19.05
N TYR A 12 -4.74 2.20 -19.95
CA TYR A 12 -3.29 2.03 -19.98
C TYR A 12 -2.58 3.37 -20.23
N LEU A 13 -3.04 4.15 -21.21
CA LEU A 13 -2.48 5.47 -21.52
C LEU A 13 -2.69 6.47 -20.38
N GLN A 14 -3.87 6.49 -19.74
CA GLN A 14 -4.17 7.37 -18.62
C GLN A 14 -3.18 7.13 -17.46
N ARG A 15 -2.86 5.86 -17.17
CA ARG A 15 -1.93 5.50 -16.10
C ARG A 15 -0.48 5.78 -16.48
N THR A 16 -0.04 5.30 -17.64
CA THR A 16 1.36 5.42 -18.07
C THR A 16 1.79 6.86 -18.36
N ARG A 17 0.85 7.75 -18.70
CA ARG A 17 1.12 9.18 -18.88
C ARG A 17 1.04 10.00 -17.59
N SER A 18 0.76 9.37 -16.45
CA SER A 18 0.73 10.07 -15.16
C SER A 18 2.13 10.25 -14.58
N TYR A 19 2.39 11.39 -13.93
CA TYR A 19 3.65 11.59 -13.19
C TYR A 19 3.89 10.53 -12.10
N ALA A 20 2.81 10.04 -11.48
CA ALA A 20 2.89 8.98 -10.48
C ALA A 20 3.46 7.67 -11.06
N PHE A 21 3.08 7.32 -12.30
CA PHE A 21 3.65 6.15 -12.97
C PHE A 21 5.13 6.34 -13.28
N LEU A 22 5.55 7.51 -13.75
CA LEU A 22 6.97 7.80 -13.98
C LEU A 22 7.80 7.65 -12.71
N ILE A 23 7.33 8.21 -11.59
CA ILE A 23 7.99 8.06 -10.28
C ILE A 23 8.07 6.59 -9.89
N THR A 24 6.98 5.83 -10.09
CA THR A 24 6.98 4.38 -9.80
C THR A 24 7.98 3.63 -10.66
N LEU A 25 8.09 3.98 -11.94
CA LEU A 25 9.04 3.35 -12.86
C LEU A 25 10.48 3.60 -12.40
N CYS A 26 10.83 4.84 -12.03
CA CYS A 26 12.13 5.18 -11.46
C CYS A 26 12.41 4.44 -10.15
N ALA A 27 11.44 4.39 -9.24
CA ALA A 27 11.57 3.65 -7.97
C ALA A 27 11.74 2.15 -8.20
N SER A 28 11.00 1.58 -9.16
CA SER A 28 11.10 0.16 -9.52
C SER A 28 12.46 -0.17 -10.14
N LEU A 29 13.04 0.73 -10.95
CA LEU A 29 14.40 0.61 -11.46
C LEU A 29 15.44 0.64 -10.35
N ALA A 30 15.31 1.56 -9.39
CA ALA A 30 16.22 1.64 -8.24
C ALA A 30 16.16 0.38 -7.38
N ILE A 31 14.97 -0.20 -7.18
CA ILE A 31 14.79 -1.44 -6.44
C ILE A 31 15.31 -2.65 -7.24
N ALA A 32 15.05 -2.69 -8.54
CA ALA A 32 15.58 -3.72 -9.43
C ALA A 32 17.11 -3.75 -9.46
N TYR A 33 17.75 -2.57 -9.41
CA TYR A 33 19.19 -2.45 -9.30
C TYR A 33 19.73 -3.19 -8.06
N THR A 34 18.96 -3.20 -6.97
CA THR A 34 19.34 -3.88 -5.71
C THR A 34 18.99 -5.37 -5.67
N PHE A 35 18.27 -5.93 -6.65
CA PHE A 35 17.95 -7.36 -6.68
C PHE A 35 19.18 -8.25 -6.85
N ILE A 36 20.19 -7.73 -7.54
CA ILE A 36 21.48 -8.39 -7.70
C ILE A 36 22.53 -7.50 -7.05
N PRO A 37 23.09 -7.91 -5.90
CA PRO A 37 24.15 -7.16 -5.26
C PRO A 37 25.38 -7.06 -6.16
N GLU A 38 26.10 -5.95 -6.06
CA GLU A 38 27.46 -5.85 -6.58
C GLU A 38 28.34 -6.97 -5.98
N PRO A 39 29.32 -7.53 -6.71
CA PRO A 39 30.20 -8.60 -6.21
C PRO A 39 30.84 -8.35 -4.84
N ASN A 40 31.07 -7.08 -4.47
CA ASN A 40 31.68 -6.67 -3.19
C ASN A 40 30.67 -6.16 -2.13
N ALA A 41 29.36 -6.32 -2.38
CA ALA A 41 28.33 -5.79 -1.51
C ALA A 41 28.27 -6.51 -0.15
N ASN A 42 27.91 -5.77 0.90
CA ASN A 42 27.70 -6.31 2.26
C ASN A 42 26.30 -6.92 2.46
N TYR A 43 25.55 -7.15 1.39
CA TYR A 43 24.23 -7.76 1.43
C TYR A 43 24.05 -8.78 0.31
N SER A 44 23.17 -9.75 0.56
CA SER A 44 22.75 -10.76 -0.43
C SER A 44 21.23 -10.81 -0.49
N THR A 45 20.68 -11.14 -1.66
CA THR A 45 19.22 -11.17 -1.87
C THR A 45 18.65 -12.58 -1.82
N ILE A 46 19.41 -13.56 -2.29
CA ILE A 46 19.12 -14.98 -2.10
C ILE A 46 20.36 -15.64 -1.52
N ARG A 47 20.21 -16.24 -0.34
CA ARG A 47 21.29 -16.93 0.35
C ARG A 47 20.78 -18.22 0.97
N ILE A 48 21.54 -19.28 0.78
CA ILE A 48 21.22 -20.63 1.26
C ILE A 48 22.36 -21.09 2.15
N ALA A 49 22.14 -21.10 3.46
CA ALA A 49 23.20 -21.24 4.46
C ALA A 49 24.33 -20.24 4.20
N ASN A 50 25.53 -20.71 3.88
CA ASN A 50 26.69 -19.89 3.53
C ASN A 50 27.01 -19.93 2.03
N TYR A 51 26.01 -20.16 1.18
CA TYR A 51 26.19 -20.26 -0.27
C TYR A 51 25.38 -19.21 -1.04
N ILE A 52 26.02 -18.64 -2.06
CA ILE A 52 25.45 -17.70 -3.04
C ILE A 52 25.78 -18.22 -4.44
N GLY A 53 24.92 -17.98 -5.43
CA GLY A 53 25.20 -18.41 -6.79
C GLY A 53 26.33 -17.62 -7.46
N THR A 54 27.08 -18.28 -8.34
CA THR A 54 27.99 -17.60 -9.28
C THR A 54 27.20 -16.69 -10.22
N TYR A 55 27.79 -15.59 -10.64
CA TYR A 55 27.12 -14.57 -11.46
C TYR A 55 27.10 -14.98 -12.94
N ASN A 56 26.35 -16.05 -13.24
CA ASN A 56 26.06 -16.54 -14.59
C ASN A 56 24.64 -16.11 -15.05
N ALA A 57 24.30 -16.35 -16.32
CA ALA A 57 23.04 -15.90 -16.90
C ALA A 57 21.81 -16.51 -16.21
N ALA A 58 21.90 -17.78 -15.82
CA ALA A 58 20.85 -18.48 -15.10
C ALA A 58 20.61 -17.89 -13.70
N TRP A 59 21.65 -17.62 -12.92
CA TRP A 59 21.50 -16.97 -11.61
C TRP A 59 20.79 -15.62 -11.74
N PHE A 60 21.22 -14.77 -12.67
CA PHE A 60 20.60 -13.46 -12.91
C PHE A 60 19.12 -13.58 -13.27
N GLY A 61 18.80 -14.40 -14.27
CA GLY A 61 17.44 -14.56 -14.77
C GLY A 61 16.48 -15.07 -13.70
N TYR A 62 16.87 -16.09 -12.94
CA TYR A 62 16.01 -16.70 -11.92
C TYR A 62 15.88 -15.84 -10.66
N VAL A 63 16.97 -15.27 -10.15
CA VAL A 63 16.94 -14.39 -8.95
C VAL A 63 16.06 -13.17 -9.23
N THR A 64 16.25 -12.52 -10.38
CA THR A 64 15.48 -11.31 -10.72
C THR A 64 14.03 -11.63 -11.03
N ALA A 65 13.71 -12.77 -11.66
CA ALA A 65 12.32 -13.20 -11.86
C ALA A 65 11.59 -13.48 -10.54
N ILE A 66 12.25 -14.16 -9.59
CA ILE A 66 11.71 -14.43 -8.24
C ILE A 66 11.47 -13.11 -7.50
N MET A 67 12.50 -12.26 -7.43
CA MET A 67 12.40 -10.96 -6.76
C MET A 67 11.33 -10.08 -7.38
N SER A 68 11.23 -10.05 -8.71
CA SER A 68 10.17 -9.34 -9.43
C SER A 68 8.79 -9.91 -9.14
N SER A 69 8.65 -11.25 -9.10
CA SER A 69 7.38 -11.90 -8.74
C SER A 69 6.92 -11.49 -7.35
N LEU A 70 7.81 -11.56 -6.35
CA LEU A 70 7.50 -11.16 -4.96
C LEU A 70 7.19 -9.67 -4.85
N PHE A 71 8.09 -8.83 -5.38
CA PHE A 71 8.00 -7.36 -5.30
C PHE A 71 6.76 -6.82 -6.02
N LEU A 72 6.57 -7.18 -7.29
CA LEU A 72 5.44 -6.69 -8.08
C LEU A 72 4.12 -7.36 -7.70
N SER A 73 4.12 -8.58 -7.17
CA SER A 73 2.86 -9.14 -6.64
C SER A 73 2.39 -8.33 -5.42
N LEU A 74 3.30 -8.00 -4.50
CA LEU A 74 2.95 -7.22 -3.32
C LEU A 74 2.63 -5.75 -3.65
N ILE A 75 3.59 -5.04 -4.23
CA ILE A 75 3.48 -3.59 -4.46
C ILE A 75 2.62 -3.28 -5.66
N GLY A 76 2.64 -4.14 -6.69
CA GLY A 76 1.85 -3.97 -7.89
C GLY A 76 0.35 -3.95 -7.58
N PHE A 77 -0.15 -4.80 -6.67
CA PHE A 77 -1.55 -4.74 -6.22
C PHE A 77 -1.95 -3.33 -5.77
N TYR A 78 -1.17 -2.72 -4.88
CA TYR A 78 -1.46 -1.38 -4.36
C TYR A 78 -1.42 -0.29 -5.44
N LEU A 79 -0.60 -0.49 -6.48
CA LEU A 79 -0.48 0.39 -7.63
C LEU A 79 -1.69 0.29 -8.58
N ILE A 80 -2.13 -0.92 -8.92
CA ILE A 80 -3.18 -1.12 -9.93
C ILE A 80 -4.60 -1.05 -9.36
N ASN A 81 -4.75 -1.24 -8.05
CA ASN A 81 -6.02 -1.19 -7.36
C ASN A 81 -6.60 0.25 -7.41
N ASN A 82 -7.92 0.41 -7.60
CA ASN A 82 -8.68 1.64 -7.94
C ASN A 82 -9.00 1.85 -9.42
N SER A 83 -8.89 0.83 -10.27
CA SER A 83 -9.24 0.96 -11.69
C SER A 83 -10.70 1.36 -11.92
N ILE A 84 -11.64 0.80 -11.14
CA ILE A 84 -13.08 1.03 -11.21
C ILE A 84 -13.47 2.27 -10.39
N LYS A 85 -12.81 2.49 -9.25
CA LYS A 85 -12.99 3.67 -8.40
C LYS A 85 -12.58 4.93 -9.14
N THR A 86 -11.53 4.88 -9.95
CA THR A 86 -11.14 6.01 -10.82
C THR A 86 -12.25 6.33 -11.83
N ASP A 87 -12.88 5.32 -12.43
CA ASP A 87 -14.01 5.54 -13.35
C ASP A 87 -15.21 6.18 -12.64
N LEU A 88 -15.45 5.82 -11.37
CA LEU A 88 -16.49 6.42 -10.52
C LEU A 88 -16.19 7.90 -10.23
N GLU A 89 -14.98 8.20 -9.73
CA GLU A 89 -14.58 9.56 -9.31
C GLU A 89 -14.49 10.52 -10.50
N THR A 90 -13.98 10.05 -11.64
CA THR A 90 -13.89 10.85 -12.88
C THR A 90 -15.22 10.95 -13.63
N LYS A 91 -16.28 10.28 -13.14
CA LYS A 91 -17.60 10.16 -13.78
C LYS A 91 -17.58 9.48 -15.16
N VAL A 92 -16.43 9.01 -15.64
CA VAL A 92 -16.32 8.22 -16.89
C VAL A 92 -17.15 6.93 -16.80
N GLY A 93 -17.30 6.37 -15.61
CA GLY A 93 -18.17 5.22 -15.35
C GLY A 93 -19.63 5.45 -15.77
N GLN A 94 -20.13 6.69 -15.71
CA GLN A 94 -21.49 7.02 -16.18
C GLN A 94 -21.60 6.91 -17.70
N ILE A 95 -20.55 7.34 -18.41
CA ILE A 95 -20.47 7.17 -19.87
C ILE A 95 -20.40 5.68 -20.20
N ILE A 96 -19.52 4.91 -19.53
CA ILE A 96 -19.41 3.46 -19.72
C ILE A 96 -20.76 2.76 -19.43
N ALA A 97 -21.52 3.24 -18.45
CA ALA A 97 -22.84 2.70 -18.11
C ALA A 97 -23.86 2.80 -19.26
N SER A 98 -23.79 3.86 -20.06
CA SER A 98 -24.62 4.05 -21.26
C SER A 98 -24.17 3.21 -22.47
N THR A 99 -23.04 2.52 -22.40
CA THR A 99 -22.54 1.68 -23.50
C THR A 99 -23.07 0.26 -23.46
N LYS A 100 -23.09 -0.40 -24.64
CA LYS A 100 -23.49 -1.82 -24.81
C LYS A 100 -22.45 -2.83 -24.30
N ILE A 101 -21.40 -2.42 -23.58
CA ILE A 101 -20.42 -3.38 -23.05
C ILE A 101 -21.09 -4.27 -21.99
N GLU A 102 -20.67 -5.52 -21.82
CA GLU A 102 -21.14 -6.42 -20.75
C GLU A 102 -20.27 -6.28 -19.50
N ASN A 103 -20.78 -6.70 -18.33
CA ASN A 103 -20.04 -6.60 -17.06
C ASN A 103 -18.74 -7.38 -17.07
N PHE A 104 -18.75 -8.62 -17.59
CA PHE A 104 -17.55 -9.43 -17.73
C PHE A 104 -16.51 -8.73 -18.61
N ASN A 105 -16.91 -8.27 -19.80
CA ASN A 105 -16.03 -7.58 -20.73
C ASN A 105 -15.44 -6.29 -20.12
N TYR A 106 -16.23 -5.53 -19.36
CA TYR A 106 -15.74 -4.38 -18.63
C TYR A 106 -14.70 -4.77 -17.55
N LEU A 107 -15.02 -5.71 -16.66
CA LEU A 107 -14.10 -6.13 -15.60
C LEU A 107 -12.82 -6.75 -16.18
N PHE A 108 -12.94 -7.58 -17.21
CA PHE A 108 -11.80 -8.19 -17.88
C PHE A 108 -10.94 -7.16 -18.60
N SER A 109 -11.52 -6.08 -19.14
CA SER A 109 -10.75 -4.96 -19.67
C SER A 109 -9.91 -4.27 -18.58
N LYS A 110 -10.45 -4.16 -17.35
CA LYS A 110 -9.70 -3.65 -16.19
C LYS A 110 -8.58 -4.59 -15.76
N VAL A 111 -8.81 -5.90 -15.77
CA VAL A 111 -7.76 -6.90 -15.51
C VAL A 111 -6.62 -6.74 -16.50
N LEU A 112 -6.92 -6.62 -17.80
CA LEU A 112 -5.92 -6.49 -18.85
C LEU A 112 -5.19 -5.15 -18.80
N SER A 113 -5.88 -4.04 -18.54
CA SER A 113 -5.22 -2.74 -18.38
C SER A 113 -4.30 -2.71 -17.15
N ASN A 114 -4.73 -3.29 -16.02
CA ASN A 114 -3.90 -3.50 -14.84
C ASN A 114 -2.65 -4.35 -15.13
N PHE A 115 -2.86 -5.48 -15.81
CA PHE A 115 -1.79 -6.41 -16.16
C PHE A 115 -0.75 -5.79 -17.09
N LEU A 116 -1.18 -5.02 -18.10
CA LEU A 116 -0.27 -4.30 -18.99
C LEU A 116 0.59 -3.25 -18.26
N VAL A 117 0.03 -2.58 -17.25
CA VAL A 117 0.80 -1.64 -16.41
C VAL A 117 1.88 -2.39 -15.62
N LEU A 118 1.56 -3.54 -15.03
CA LEU A 118 2.55 -4.37 -14.33
C LEU A 118 3.60 -4.94 -15.28
N LEU A 119 3.21 -5.35 -16.48
CA LEU A 119 4.13 -5.81 -17.53
C LEU A 119 5.10 -4.70 -17.97
N ALA A 120 4.63 -3.46 -18.10
CA ALA A 120 5.51 -2.33 -18.44
C ALA A 120 6.61 -2.13 -17.37
N ILE A 121 6.26 -2.26 -16.08
CA ILE A 121 7.24 -2.21 -14.98
C ILE A 121 8.14 -3.44 -15.02
N LEU A 122 7.59 -4.63 -15.29
CA LEU A 122 8.40 -5.86 -15.41
C LEU A 122 9.45 -5.73 -16.53
N CYS A 123 9.09 -5.14 -17.67
CA CYS A 123 10.02 -4.90 -18.78
C CYS A 123 11.18 -3.99 -18.37
N THR A 124 10.95 -2.96 -17.55
CA THR A 124 12.04 -2.09 -17.10
C THR A 124 12.97 -2.80 -16.12
N ILE A 125 12.42 -3.64 -15.24
CA ILE A 125 13.22 -4.52 -14.36
C ILE A 125 14.05 -5.51 -15.18
N PHE A 126 13.45 -6.12 -16.21
CA PHE A 126 14.14 -7.04 -17.12
C PHE A 126 15.32 -6.37 -17.83
N ILE A 127 15.11 -5.15 -18.35
CA ILE A 127 16.18 -4.35 -18.99
C ILE A 127 17.29 -4.06 -17.98
N MET A 128 16.96 -3.60 -16.77
CA MET A 128 17.95 -3.36 -15.71
C MET A 128 18.73 -4.63 -15.37
N SER A 129 18.07 -5.79 -15.25
CA SER A 129 18.74 -7.07 -14.98
C SER A 129 19.71 -7.49 -16.09
N SER A 130 19.34 -7.25 -17.35
CA SER A 130 20.20 -7.50 -18.51
C SER A 130 21.41 -6.58 -18.50
N ILE A 131 21.22 -5.29 -18.16
CA ILE A 131 22.32 -4.33 -18.02
C ILE A 131 23.28 -4.76 -16.91
N LEU A 132 22.76 -5.11 -15.73
CA LEU A 132 23.58 -5.56 -14.59
C LEU A 132 24.41 -6.81 -14.91
N PHE A 133 23.88 -7.71 -15.74
CA PHE A 133 24.64 -8.89 -16.17
C PHE A 133 25.94 -8.50 -16.85
N PHE A 134 25.93 -7.50 -17.74
CA PHE A 134 27.15 -7.05 -18.41
C PHE A 134 28.18 -6.42 -17.46
N PHE A 135 27.73 -5.85 -16.34
CA PHE A 135 28.64 -5.24 -15.35
C PHE A 135 29.18 -6.24 -14.33
N TYR A 136 28.40 -7.24 -13.94
CA TYR A 136 28.69 -8.07 -12.77
C TYR A 136 29.04 -9.52 -13.10
N ASN A 137 28.86 -10.00 -14.34
CA ASN A 137 29.07 -11.41 -14.66
C ASN A 137 30.48 -11.92 -14.27
N ASP A 138 30.55 -13.19 -13.85
CA ASP A 138 31.80 -13.87 -13.51
C ASP A 138 32.52 -14.43 -14.78
N GLY A 139 32.42 -13.74 -15.94
CA GLY A 139 33.03 -14.18 -17.21
C GLY A 139 32.19 -15.16 -18.04
N PHE A 140 30.91 -15.33 -17.71
CA PHE A 140 29.99 -16.23 -18.41
C PHE A 140 29.37 -15.57 -19.66
N PRO A 141 29.04 -16.35 -20.71
CA PRO A 141 28.36 -15.82 -21.89
C PRO A 141 26.94 -15.36 -21.55
N PHE A 142 26.45 -14.36 -22.30
CA PHE A 142 25.07 -13.92 -22.18
C PHE A 142 24.12 -14.88 -22.91
N GLU A 143 23.26 -15.55 -22.15
CA GLU A 143 22.26 -16.47 -22.68
C GLU A 143 20.85 -15.96 -22.39
N ILE A 144 20.23 -15.35 -23.41
CA ILE A 144 18.92 -14.67 -23.27
C ILE A 144 17.79 -15.61 -22.80
N LEU A 145 17.86 -16.89 -23.18
CA LEU A 145 16.84 -17.88 -22.79
C LEU A 145 16.82 -18.11 -21.27
N HIS A 146 17.96 -18.01 -20.61
CA HIS A 146 18.06 -18.11 -19.15
C HIS A 146 17.39 -16.92 -18.44
N PHE A 147 17.24 -15.78 -19.11
CA PHE A 147 16.47 -14.64 -18.63
C PHE A 147 14.98 -14.78 -18.95
N ILE A 148 14.62 -15.06 -20.21
CA ILE A 148 13.20 -15.06 -20.63
C ILE A 148 12.39 -16.15 -19.93
N LYS A 149 12.95 -17.37 -19.81
CA LYS A 149 12.26 -18.55 -19.30
C LYS A 149 11.67 -18.35 -17.89
N PRO A 150 12.43 -17.92 -16.87
CA PRO A 150 11.87 -17.72 -15.54
C PRO A 150 10.86 -16.57 -15.47
N TYR A 151 11.07 -15.46 -16.19
CA TYR A 151 10.09 -14.36 -16.23
C TYR A 151 8.74 -14.82 -16.80
N PHE A 152 8.78 -15.58 -17.90
CA PHE A 152 7.57 -16.06 -18.58
C PHE A 152 6.80 -17.11 -17.78
N ILE A 153 7.51 -18.02 -17.11
CA ILE A 153 6.88 -19.15 -16.40
C ILE A 153 6.47 -18.77 -14.96
N ILE A 154 7.20 -17.86 -14.31
CA ILE A 154 6.99 -17.49 -12.91
C ILE A 154 6.27 -16.15 -12.82
N THR A 155 6.94 -15.08 -13.26
CA THR A 155 6.50 -13.71 -12.96
C THR A 155 5.23 -13.33 -13.71
N ILE A 156 5.16 -13.58 -15.02
CA ILE A 156 4.02 -13.18 -15.85
C ILE A 156 2.69 -13.80 -15.37
N PRO A 157 2.59 -15.13 -15.12
CA PRO A 157 1.37 -15.73 -14.55
C PRO A 157 0.99 -15.14 -13.20
N ALA A 158 1.96 -14.91 -12.31
CA ALA A 158 1.71 -14.30 -11.00
C ALA A 158 1.09 -12.90 -11.13
N LEU A 159 1.66 -12.03 -11.99
CA LEU A 159 1.13 -10.68 -12.22
C LEU A 159 -0.29 -10.67 -12.81
N PHE A 160 -0.62 -11.63 -13.67
CA PHE A 160 -1.97 -11.78 -14.19
C PHE A 160 -2.96 -12.13 -13.08
N ILE A 161 -2.63 -13.10 -12.22
CA ILE A 161 -3.45 -13.48 -11.07
C ILE A 161 -3.65 -12.30 -10.12
N ILE A 162 -2.58 -11.54 -9.82
CA ILE A 162 -2.66 -10.33 -8.99
C ILE A 162 -3.56 -9.27 -9.61
N SER A 163 -3.55 -9.15 -10.94
CA SER A 163 -4.44 -8.24 -11.67
C SER A 163 -5.91 -8.64 -11.56
N CYS A 164 -6.21 -9.94 -11.58
CA CYS A 164 -7.55 -10.46 -11.27
C CYS A 164 -7.94 -10.19 -9.81
N ILE A 165 -7.06 -10.48 -8.85
CA ILE A 165 -7.31 -10.26 -7.41
C ILE A 165 -7.61 -8.78 -7.13
N ALA A 166 -6.87 -7.86 -7.75
CA ALA A 166 -7.13 -6.42 -7.61
C ALA A 166 -8.55 -6.02 -8.03
N VAL A 167 -9.03 -6.52 -9.17
CA VAL A 167 -10.40 -6.25 -9.65
C VAL A 167 -11.44 -6.90 -8.75
N ILE A 168 -11.22 -8.14 -8.27
CA ILE A 168 -12.13 -8.83 -7.35
C ILE A 168 -12.27 -8.04 -6.04
N PHE A 169 -11.14 -7.63 -5.46
CA PHE A 169 -11.12 -6.82 -4.24
C PHE A 169 -11.84 -5.49 -4.43
N GLU A 170 -11.66 -4.86 -5.58
CA GLU A 170 -12.30 -3.59 -5.90
C GLU A 170 -13.83 -3.73 -6.05
N VAL A 171 -14.33 -4.83 -6.62
CA VAL A 171 -15.78 -5.08 -6.75
C VAL A 171 -16.43 -5.34 -5.39
N PHE A 172 -15.83 -6.20 -4.55
CA PHE A 172 -16.44 -6.57 -3.26
C PHE A 172 -16.19 -5.57 -2.14
N LEU A 173 -14.98 -5.01 -2.09
CA LEU A 173 -14.51 -4.15 -1.00
C LEU A 173 -14.29 -2.71 -1.45
N GLY A 174 -14.73 -2.31 -2.65
CA GLY A 174 -14.52 -0.98 -3.27
C GLY A 174 -14.72 0.22 -2.35
N LYS A 175 -15.68 0.13 -1.43
CA LYS A 175 -16.02 1.19 -0.46
C LYS A 175 -15.05 1.28 0.73
N TYR A 176 -14.23 0.26 0.95
CA TYR A 176 -13.37 0.08 2.12
C TYR A 176 -11.91 -0.11 1.71
N SER A 177 -11.23 0.98 1.31
CA SER A 177 -9.82 0.99 0.87
C SER A 177 -8.89 0.30 1.87
N VAL A 178 -9.02 0.65 3.15
CA VAL A 178 -8.21 0.07 4.23
C VAL A 178 -8.40 -1.45 4.32
N LEU A 179 -9.63 -1.94 4.19
CA LEU A 179 -9.92 -3.38 4.27
C LEU A 179 -9.37 -4.14 3.07
N GLN A 180 -9.39 -3.55 1.87
CA GLN A 180 -8.72 -4.11 0.70
C GLN A 180 -7.22 -4.28 0.95
N ASN A 181 -6.58 -3.22 1.47
CA ASN A 181 -5.14 -3.19 1.68
C ASN A 181 -4.69 -4.25 2.71
N ILE A 182 -5.41 -4.32 3.84
CA ILE A 182 -5.16 -5.30 4.91
C ILE A 182 -5.44 -6.71 4.42
N GLY A 183 -6.61 -6.94 3.80
CA GLY A 183 -7.01 -8.26 3.31
C GLY A 183 -6.03 -8.80 2.28
N PHE A 184 -5.52 -7.96 1.38
CA PHE A 184 -4.53 -8.37 0.39
C PHE A 184 -3.19 -8.70 1.04
N PHE A 185 -2.73 -7.91 2.01
CA PHE A 185 -1.48 -8.24 2.71
C PHE A 185 -1.56 -9.59 3.39
N PHE A 186 -2.65 -9.89 4.12
CA PHE A 186 -2.84 -11.20 4.75
C PHE A 186 -2.88 -12.33 3.71
N LEU A 187 -3.56 -12.12 2.58
CA LEU A 187 -3.55 -13.07 1.47
C LEU A 187 -2.12 -13.31 0.98
N PHE A 188 -1.36 -12.24 0.70
CA PHE A 188 0.03 -12.33 0.26
C PHE A 188 0.93 -13.05 1.29
N SER A 189 0.80 -12.73 2.59
CA SER A 189 1.53 -13.42 3.66
C SER A 189 1.17 -14.91 3.73
N LEU A 190 -0.11 -15.27 3.55
CA LEU A 190 -0.54 -16.67 3.49
C LEU A 190 0.09 -17.40 2.30
N LEU A 191 0.16 -16.75 1.12
CA LEU A 191 0.83 -17.31 -0.05
C LEU A 191 2.32 -17.55 0.21
N MET A 192 3.01 -16.64 0.91
CA MET A 192 4.41 -16.80 1.29
C MET A 192 4.64 -17.87 2.37
N LEU A 193 3.68 -18.08 3.27
CA LEU A 193 3.77 -19.05 4.38
C LEU A 193 3.40 -20.48 3.96
N SER A 194 2.75 -20.66 2.81
CA SER A 194 2.27 -21.95 2.30
C SER A 194 3.39 -22.89 1.81
N ASN A 195 4.53 -22.86 2.50
CA ASN A 195 5.74 -23.58 2.15
C ASN A 195 5.62 -25.05 2.62
N LYS A 196 4.93 -25.88 1.84
CA LYS A 196 4.80 -27.33 2.12
C LYS A 196 6.14 -28.02 1.86
N LYS A 197 7.00 -28.05 2.88
CA LYS A 197 8.34 -28.69 2.88
C LYS A 197 8.40 -30.18 2.52
N ASN A 198 7.28 -30.86 2.29
CA ASN A 198 7.22 -32.33 2.24
C ASN A 198 6.81 -32.96 0.89
N GLN A 199 6.57 -32.21 -0.19
CA GLN A 199 6.18 -32.83 -1.47
C GLN A 199 6.80 -32.12 -2.67
N ASN A 200 7.31 -32.89 -3.64
CA ASN A 200 7.77 -32.42 -4.97
C ASN A 200 6.64 -31.82 -5.84
N ASN A 201 5.49 -31.46 -5.26
CA ASN A 201 4.32 -30.95 -5.95
C ASN A 201 4.20 -29.44 -5.75
N PHE A 202 4.67 -28.68 -6.73
CA PHE A 202 4.64 -27.20 -6.74
C PHE A 202 3.40 -26.62 -7.44
N SER A 203 2.35 -27.43 -7.64
CA SER A 203 1.15 -27.00 -8.38
C SER A 203 0.37 -25.88 -7.68
N LEU A 204 0.47 -25.76 -6.35
CA LEU A 204 -0.21 -24.74 -5.55
C LEU A 204 0.63 -23.47 -5.29
N ASP A 205 1.88 -23.43 -5.78
CA ASP A 205 2.78 -22.28 -5.60
C ASP A 205 2.33 -21.13 -6.51
N ILE A 206 1.37 -20.31 -6.09
CA ILE A 206 0.77 -19.25 -6.94
C ILE A 206 1.82 -18.23 -7.42
N LEU A 207 2.82 -17.88 -6.59
CA LEU A 207 3.87 -16.92 -6.93
C LEU A 207 4.97 -17.52 -7.82
N GLY A 208 5.04 -18.85 -7.90
CA GLY A 208 5.95 -19.63 -8.74
C GLY A 208 7.41 -19.64 -8.26
N THR A 209 7.65 -19.22 -7.01
CA THR A 209 9.00 -19.04 -6.47
C THR A 209 9.55 -20.30 -5.80
N GLU A 210 8.68 -21.14 -5.23
CA GLU A 210 9.07 -22.26 -4.37
C GLU A 210 9.86 -23.33 -5.13
N ILE A 211 9.50 -23.60 -6.39
CA ILE A 211 10.18 -24.62 -7.21
C ILE A 211 11.67 -24.32 -7.41
N VAL A 212 12.00 -23.06 -7.66
CA VAL A 212 13.38 -22.63 -7.88
C VAL A 212 14.14 -22.66 -6.56
N MET A 213 13.53 -22.15 -5.50
CA MET A 213 14.13 -22.12 -4.16
C MET A 213 14.44 -23.53 -3.65
N HIS A 214 13.50 -24.46 -3.84
CA HIS A 214 13.69 -25.87 -3.49
C HIS A 214 14.81 -26.52 -4.31
N HIS A 215 14.94 -26.17 -5.60
CA HIS A 215 16.02 -26.69 -6.44
C HIS A 215 17.40 -26.16 -6.01
N MET A 216 17.52 -24.85 -5.80
CA MET A 216 18.75 -24.22 -5.30
C MET A 216 19.12 -24.81 -3.91
N GLU A 217 18.14 -24.98 -3.03
CA GLU A 217 18.36 -25.58 -1.71
C GLU A 217 18.87 -27.03 -1.84
N ASN A 218 18.29 -27.83 -2.73
CA ASN A 218 18.73 -29.20 -2.95
C ASN A 218 20.13 -29.29 -3.57
N GLN A 219 20.52 -28.36 -4.44
CA GLN A 219 21.90 -28.29 -4.96
C GLN A 219 22.89 -28.00 -3.83
N VAL A 220 22.60 -27.01 -2.97
CA VAL A 220 23.45 -26.68 -1.82
C VAL A 220 23.49 -27.81 -0.79
N ARG A 221 22.38 -28.53 -0.57
CA ARG A 221 22.34 -29.74 0.28
C ARG A 221 23.28 -30.83 -0.23
N LYS A 222 23.33 -31.06 -1.54
CA LYS A 222 24.25 -32.02 -2.16
C LYS A 222 25.71 -31.61 -1.98
N ILE A 223 26.02 -30.32 -2.06
CA ILE A 223 27.38 -29.80 -1.86
C ILE A 223 27.81 -29.93 -0.39
N THR A 224 26.89 -29.70 0.55
CA THR A 224 27.19 -29.67 1.99
C THR A 224 27.07 -31.02 2.71
N ASN A 225 26.59 -32.07 2.02
CA ASN A 225 26.25 -33.38 2.63
C ASN A 225 25.36 -33.28 3.89
N ALA A 226 24.59 -32.20 4.04
CA ALA A 226 23.77 -31.94 5.21
C ALA A 226 22.37 -32.54 5.04
N LYS A 227 21.91 -33.33 6.02
CA LYS A 227 20.54 -33.88 6.05
C LYS A 227 19.45 -32.79 6.17
N LYS A 228 19.81 -31.60 6.68
CA LYS A 228 18.95 -30.41 6.76
C LYS A 228 19.78 -29.13 6.57
N THR A 229 19.52 -28.37 5.52
CA THR A 229 19.89 -26.94 5.45
C THR A 229 18.86 -26.15 6.26
N LYS A 230 19.29 -25.54 7.37
CA LYS A 230 18.37 -24.84 8.28
C LYS A 230 18.07 -23.40 7.88
N GLU A 231 18.80 -22.82 6.92
CA GLU A 231 18.77 -21.38 6.67
C GLU A 231 18.57 -21.08 5.18
N LEU A 232 17.32 -21.07 4.73
CA LEU A 232 16.95 -20.45 3.45
C LEU A 232 16.50 -19.02 3.75
N SER A 233 17.22 -18.04 3.22
CA SER A 233 16.88 -16.63 3.37
C SER A 233 16.62 -15.99 2.01
N ILE A 234 15.45 -15.38 1.88
CA ILE A 234 14.98 -14.67 0.69
C ILE A 234 14.69 -13.23 1.11
N GLY A 235 15.27 -12.28 0.38
CA GLY A 235 15.23 -10.86 0.70
C GLY A 235 16.60 -10.33 1.10
N TYR A 236 16.67 -9.09 1.56
CA TYR A 236 17.94 -8.44 1.88
C TYR A 236 18.53 -8.97 3.18
N VAL A 237 19.54 -9.84 3.06
CA VAL A 237 20.34 -10.35 4.17
C VAL A 237 21.58 -9.49 4.31
N LEU A 238 21.65 -8.73 5.41
CA LEU A 238 22.77 -7.85 5.74
C LEU A 238 23.86 -8.63 6.51
N GLY A 239 25.12 -8.45 6.14
CA GLY A 239 26.28 -9.00 6.87
C GLY A 239 26.68 -10.43 6.47
N ASN A 240 27.95 -10.76 6.74
CA ASN A 240 28.61 -12.07 6.48
C ASN A 240 28.51 -12.58 5.03
N VAL A 241 28.37 -11.70 4.06
CA VAL A 241 28.30 -12.05 2.62
C VAL A 241 29.67 -12.42 2.07
N LYS A 242 30.74 -11.77 2.56
CA LYS A 242 32.12 -12.01 2.10
C LYS A 242 32.66 -13.41 2.45
N GLU A 243 32.05 -14.07 3.43
CA GLU A 243 32.41 -15.44 3.83
C GLU A 243 31.58 -16.51 3.09
N ALA A 244 30.62 -16.10 2.28
CA ALA A 244 29.76 -17.03 1.56
C ALA A 244 30.48 -17.66 0.37
N LYS A 245 30.40 -18.98 0.26
CA LYS A 245 30.95 -19.75 -0.86
C LYS A 245 30.06 -19.61 -2.09
N LYS A 246 30.67 -19.58 -3.28
CA LYS A 246 29.92 -19.58 -4.54
C LYS A 246 29.54 -21.00 -4.96
N PHE A 247 28.36 -21.20 -5.53
CA PHE A 247 27.98 -22.42 -6.24
C PHE A 247 27.43 -22.09 -7.63
N GLN A 248 27.66 -22.96 -8.60
CA GLN A 248 27.15 -22.76 -9.96
C GLN A 248 25.71 -23.24 -10.07
N PHE A 249 24.82 -22.35 -10.54
CA PHE A 249 23.40 -22.65 -10.79
C PHE A 249 23.10 -22.49 -12.28
N ASP A 250 22.81 -23.58 -12.98
CA ASP A 250 22.60 -23.59 -14.44
C ASP A 250 21.11 -23.52 -14.85
N GLY A 251 20.23 -23.14 -13.91
CA GLY A 251 18.79 -23.06 -14.14
C GLY A 251 18.07 -24.38 -13.90
N ILE A 252 16.76 -24.38 -14.19
CA ILE A 252 15.91 -25.56 -13.99
C ILE A 252 15.12 -25.94 -15.25
N THR A 253 14.79 -27.22 -15.33
CA THR A 253 13.77 -27.76 -16.23
C THR A 253 12.44 -27.77 -15.47
N PHE A 254 11.50 -26.93 -15.88
CA PHE A 254 10.18 -26.92 -15.27
C PHE A 254 9.42 -28.18 -15.68
N PRO A 255 8.87 -28.96 -14.73
CA PRO A 255 8.04 -30.10 -15.06
C PRO A 255 6.75 -29.61 -15.73
N ILE A 256 6.24 -30.42 -16.66
CA ILE A 256 5.00 -30.11 -17.41
C ILE A 256 3.83 -29.88 -16.43
N THR A 257 3.79 -30.61 -15.32
CA THR A 257 2.80 -30.44 -14.25
C THR A 257 2.80 -29.02 -13.65
N PHE A 258 3.97 -28.40 -13.51
CA PHE A 258 4.09 -27.02 -13.03
C PHE A 258 3.61 -26.02 -14.09
N ILE A 259 3.98 -26.22 -15.36
CA ILE A 259 3.53 -25.35 -16.47
C ILE A 259 2.00 -25.40 -16.60
N LEU A 260 1.42 -26.60 -16.58
CA LEU A 260 -0.03 -26.81 -16.58
C LEU A 260 -0.69 -26.15 -15.38
N SER A 261 -0.06 -26.17 -14.20
CA SER A 261 -0.59 -25.47 -13.03
C SER A 261 -0.67 -23.95 -13.24
N ARG A 262 0.29 -23.33 -13.94
CA ARG A 262 0.24 -21.89 -14.25
C ARG A 262 -0.97 -21.53 -15.10
N LEU A 263 -1.21 -22.33 -16.15
CA LEU A 263 -2.37 -22.18 -17.03
C LEU A 263 -3.68 -22.41 -16.27
N ALA A 264 -3.73 -23.43 -15.41
CA ALA A 264 -4.88 -23.71 -14.58
C ALA A 264 -5.20 -22.54 -13.63
N TRP A 265 -4.19 -21.93 -13.00
CA TRP A 265 -4.39 -20.75 -12.15
C TRP A 265 -4.87 -19.52 -12.93
N ILE A 266 -4.35 -19.28 -14.14
CA ILE A 266 -4.83 -18.22 -15.03
C ILE A 266 -6.30 -18.44 -15.42
N LEU A 267 -6.66 -19.67 -15.80
CA LEU A 267 -8.05 -20.01 -16.14
C LEU A 267 -8.97 -19.88 -14.92
N PHE A 268 -8.52 -20.34 -13.76
CA PHE A 268 -9.24 -20.19 -12.50
C PHE A 268 -9.48 -18.72 -12.15
N SER A 269 -8.49 -17.85 -12.31
CA SER A 269 -8.64 -16.42 -12.03
C SER A 269 -9.58 -15.72 -13.03
N ILE A 270 -9.59 -16.14 -14.30
CA ILE A 270 -10.58 -15.68 -15.29
C ILE A 270 -11.99 -16.14 -14.90
N GLY A 271 -12.15 -17.40 -14.48
CA GLY A 271 -13.41 -17.93 -13.96
C GLY A 271 -13.91 -17.17 -12.73
N ALA A 272 -13.02 -16.81 -11.82
CA ALA A 272 -13.34 -15.98 -10.66
C ALA A 272 -13.82 -14.57 -11.07
N ILE A 273 -13.26 -13.98 -12.13
CA ILE A 273 -13.75 -12.70 -12.70
C ILE A 273 -15.14 -12.88 -13.33
N ALA A 274 -15.40 -13.99 -14.03
CA ALA A 274 -16.73 -14.29 -14.56
C ALA A 274 -17.78 -14.38 -13.44
N ILE A 275 -17.48 -15.08 -12.35
CA ILE A 275 -18.36 -15.15 -11.18
C ILE A 275 -18.54 -13.75 -10.56
N THR A 276 -17.45 -13.00 -10.40
CA THR A 276 -17.48 -11.64 -9.84
C THR A 276 -18.34 -10.70 -10.69
N SER A 277 -18.38 -10.90 -12.00
CA SER A 277 -19.19 -10.08 -12.91
C SER A 277 -20.70 -10.17 -12.66
N LEU A 278 -21.17 -11.27 -12.04
CA LEU A 278 -22.56 -11.44 -11.61
C LEU A 278 -22.92 -10.53 -10.43
N PHE A 279 -21.94 -10.24 -9.56
CA PHE A 279 -22.11 -9.36 -8.40
C PHE A 279 -21.86 -7.89 -8.75
N PHE A 280 -21.26 -7.61 -9.91
CA PHE A 280 -20.94 -6.25 -10.33
C PHE A 280 -22.17 -5.49 -10.81
N HIS A 281 -22.74 -4.68 -9.92
CA HIS A 281 -23.84 -3.78 -10.23
C HIS A 281 -23.27 -2.48 -10.83
N ARG A 282 -23.11 -2.48 -12.16
CA ARG A 282 -22.51 -1.40 -12.96
C ARG A 282 -22.98 -0.02 -12.52
N PHE A 283 -22.03 0.85 -12.14
CA PHE A 283 -22.12 2.31 -11.86
C PHE A 283 -23.51 2.86 -11.50
N ASN A 284 -24.26 2.08 -10.74
CA ASN A 284 -25.68 2.33 -10.59
C ASN A 284 -25.80 3.45 -9.57
N LEU A 285 -26.28 4.61 -10.01
CA LEU A 285 -26.66 5.70 -9.12
C LEU A 285 -27.92 5.27 -8.35
N LYS A 286 -27.77 4.30 -7.45
CA LYS A 286 -28.53 4.34 -6.22
C LYS A 286 -27.84 5.36 -5.32
N GLU A 287 -27.87 6.64 -5.71
CA GLU A 287 -28.29 7.59 -4.69
C GLU A 287 -29.54 6.96 -4.12
N LYS A 288 -29.54 6.65 -2.84
CA LYS A 288 -30.77 6.37 -2.15
C LYS A 288 -31.58 7.65 -2.29
N SER A 289 -32.29 7.84 -3.41
CA SER A 289 -33.62 8.40 -3.31
C SER A 289 -34.26 7.44 -2.32
N SER A 290 -34.42 7.94 -1.11
CA SER A 290 -35.26 7.31 -0.14
C SER A 290 -36.65 7.34 -0.77
N ASN A 291 -36.94 6.39 -1.66
CA ASN A 291 -38.27 5.99 -2.05
C ASN A 291 -38.91 5.21 -0.89
N LYS A 292 -38.68 5.65 0.36
CA LYS A 292 -39.80 5.67 1.27
C LYS A 292 -40.72 6.71 0.66
N PRO A 293 -41.90 6.36 0.10
CA PRO A 293 -42.94 7.35 -0.05
C PRO A 293 -43.12 7.91 1.35
N SER A 294 -42.56 9.11 1.60
CA SER A 294 -42.93 9.80 2.80
C SER A 294 -44.43 9.97 2.65
N LYS A 295 -45.20 9.37 3.55
CA LYS A 295 -46.60 9.74 3.77
C LYS A 295 -46.63 11.18 4.31
N ILE A 296 -46.01 12.12 3.61
CA ILE A 296 -46.32 13.52 3.75
C ILE A 296 -47.64 13.62 2.99
N LYS A 297 -48.74 13.44 3.72
CA LYS A 297 -50.03 13.98 3.30
C LYS A 297 -49.73 15.41 2.84
N PRO A 298 -50.13 15.84 1.63
CA PRO A 298 -50.01 17.23 1.25
C PRO A 298 -50.88 18.01 2.25
N LYS A 299 -50.27 18.51 3.32
CA LYS A 299 -50.87 19.61 4.05
C LYS A 299 -50.87 20.71 3.02
N GLN A 300 -52.06 21.04 2.50
CA GLN A 300 -52.33 22.34 1.92
C GLN A 300 -51.94 23.37 2.98
N LYS A 301 -50.67 23.76 2.99
CA LYS A 301 -50.22 25.00 3.59
C LYS A 301 -50.34 26.01 2.47
N THR A 302 -51.51 26.63 2.42
CA THR A 302 -51.55 28.07 2.16
C THR A 302 -50.52 28.72 3.08
N LEU A 303 -49.44 29.18 2.49
CA LEU A 303 -48.63 30.34 2.83
C LEU A 303 -47.34 30.13 2.06
N TYR A 304 -47.17 30.90 0.98
CA TYR A 304 -45.86 31.44 0.68
C TYR A 304 -45.37 32.06 2.00
N LYS A 305 -44.55 31.34 2.75
CA LYS A 305 -43.71 31.98 3.74
C LYS A 305 -42.73 32.77 2.91
N ASP A 306 -43.04 34.03 2.69
CA ASP A 306 -42.02 35.01 2.35
C ASP A 306 -40.83 34.71 3.27
N ILE A 307 -39.70 34.38 2.66
CA ILE A 307 -38.46 34.21 3.42
C ILE A 307 -38.15 35.62 3.91
N THR A 308 -38.60 35.94 5.12
CA THR A 308 -38.30 37.19 5.80
C THR A 308 -36.80 37.19 6.08
N LEU A 309 -36.01 37.69 5.13
CA LEU A 309 -34.56 37.83 5.20
C LEU A 309 -34.10 38.60 6.46
N LEU A 310 -34.99 39.39 7.08
CA LEU A 310 -34.75 40.12 8.32
C LEU A 310 -34.46 39.23 9.54
N ASN A 311 -34.89 37.96 9.55
CA ASN A 311 -34.66 37.05 10.69
C ASN A 311 -33.44 36.12 10.49
N LEU A 312 -32.60 36.38 9.48
CA LEU A 312 -31.34 35.67 9.38
C LEU A 312 -30.40 36.12 10.51
N PRO A 313 -29.83 35.20 11.30
CA PRO A 313 -28.89 35.58 12.35
C PRO A 313 -27.72 36.34 11.73
N MET A 314 -27.36 37.48 12.31
CA MET A 314 -26.19 38.24 11.88
C MET A 314 -24.97 37.32 11.80
N VAL A 315 -24.35 37.29 10.63
CA VAL A 315 -23.12 36.52 10.41
C VAL A 315 -22.01 37.16 11.24
N LYS A 316 -21.75 36.59 12.43
CA LYS A 316 -20.61 36.99 13.26
C LYS A 316 -19.36 36.32 12.72
N SER A 317 -18.55 37.07 11.97
CA SER A 317 -17.27 36.59 11.45
C SER A 317 -16.29 36.30 12.59
N ASN A 318 -16.05 35.02 12.89
CA ASN A 318 -15.07 34.60 13.87
C ASN A 318 -13.77 34.13 13.18
N TYR A 319 -12.73 34.95 13.26
CA TYR A 319 -11.42 34.67 12.66
C TYR A 319 -10.51 33.80 13.55
N LYS A 320 -10.98 33.36 14.73
CA LYS A 320 -10.21 32.48 15.62
C LYS A 320 -10.00 31.10 14.99
N ILE A 321 -8.93 30.42 15.39
CA ILE A 321 -8.60 29.05 14.96
C ILE A 321 -9.42 28.02 15.75
N SER A 322 -9.78 28.31 17.01
CA SER A 322 -10.44 27.35 17.90
C SER A 322 -11.77 26.77 17.38
N PRO A 323 -12.68 27.50 16.72
CA PRO A 323 -13.89 26.90 16.16
C PRO A 323 -13.56 25.92 15.04
N LEU A 324 -12.55 26.24 14.23
CA LEU A 324 -12.11 25.42 13.11
C LEU A 324 -11.39 24.15 13.60
N LEU A 325 -10.56 24.27 14.63
CA LEU A 325 -9.99 23.12 15.33
C LEU A 325 -11.08 22.20 15.90
N LYS A 326 -12.10 22.78 16.55
CA LYS A 326 -13.23 22.01 17.08
C LYS A 326 -13.99 21.28 15.97
N THR A 327 -14.23 21.94 14.83
CA THR A 327 -14.89 21.29 13.69
C THR A 327 -14.04 20.18 13.10
N GLU A 328 -12.73 20.40 12.90
CA GLU A 328 -11.80 19.39 12.40
C GLU A 328 -11.74 18.16 13.30
N PHE A 329 -11.65 18.38 14.62
CA PHE A 329 -11.63 17.30 15.60
C PHE A 329 -12.96 16.53 15.65
N LEU A 330 -14.10 17.22 15.59
CA LEU A 330 -15.42 16.59 15.53
C LEU A 330 -15.61 15.77 14.25
N LEU A 331 -15.10 16.25 13.11
CA LEU A 331 -15.12 15.51 11.85
C LEU A 331 -14.33 14.21 11.97
N LEU A 332 -13.15 14.24 12.59
CA LEU A 332 -12.38 13.02 12.86
C LEU A 332 -13.14 12.05 13.76
N ILE A 333 -13.82 12.55 14.79
CA ILE A 333 -14.54 11.70 15.74
C ILE A 333 -15.75 11.03 15.12
N ARG A 334 -16.53 11.80 14.35
CA ARG A 334 -17.79 11.35 13.74
C ARG A 334 -17.57 10.47 12.53
N LYS A 335 -16.33 10.33 12.08
CA LYS A 335 -15.99 9.56 10.91
C LYS A 335 -15.87 8.07 11.19
N GLY A 336 -16.45 7.30 10.27
CA GLY A 336 -16.53 5.84 10.35
C GLY A 336 -17.77 5.38 11.12
N LYS A 337 -17.89 4.07 11.32
CA LYS A 337 -18.98 3.49 12.10
C LYS A 337 -18.77 3.77 13.58
N THR A 338 -19.83 4.14 14.30
CA THR A 338 -19.79 4.46 15.73
C THR A 338 -19.25 3.30 16.58
N TRP A 339 -19.53 2.05 16.20
CA TRP A 339 -19.05 0.86 16.90
C TRP A 339 -17.51 0.75 16.96
N LEU A 340 -16.76 1.34 16.01
CA LEU A 340 -15.29 1.36 16.05
C LEU A 340 -14.75 2.09 17.29
N TRP A 341 -15.54 2.97 17.90
CA TRP A 341 -15.16 3.59 19.16
C TRP A 341 -15.06 2.60 20.32
N LEU A 342 -15.86 1.53 20.33
CA LEU A 342 -15.72 0.47 21.35
C LEU A 342 -14.36 -0.21 21.25
N ILE A 343 -13.86 -0.44 20.03
CA ILE A 343 -12.52 -1.01 19.80
C ILE A 343 -11.44 -0.03 20.28
N ASN A 344 -11.59 1.27 20.01
CA ASN A 344 -10.66 2.28 20.51
C ASN A 344 -10.63 2.32 22.05
N PHE A 345 -11.80 2.30 22.70
CA PHE A 345 -11.89 2.27 24.16
C PHE A 345 -11.28 0.99 24.74
N ALA A 346 -11.54 -0.17 24.13
CA ALA A 346 -10.91 -1.42 24.51
C ALA A 346 -9.37 -1.36 24.37
N GLY A 347 -8.87 -0.75 23.30
CA GLY A 347 -7.44 -0.52 23.11
C GLY A 347 -6.84 0.41 24.16
N MET A 348 -7.53 1.50 24.53
CA MET A 348 -7.13 2.40 25.61
C MET A 348 -7.10 1.71 26.98
N ILE A 349 -8.11 0.88 27.27
CA ILE A 349 -8.12 0.06 28.50
C ILE A 349 -6.96 -0.95 28.48
N SER A 350 -6.68 -1.56 27.33
CA SER A 350 -5.56 -2.48 27.16
C SER A 350 -4.20 -1.79 27.37
N LEU A 351 -4.05 -0.52 26.95
CA LEU A 351 -2.87 0.30 27.25
C LEU A 351 -2.68 0.55 28.75
N LEU A 352 -3.74 0.52 29.55
CA LEU A 352 -3.67 0.71 31.00
C LEU A 352 -3.27 -0.60 31.72
N LEU A 353 -3.87 -1.72 31.32
CA LEU A 353 -3.78 -2.99 32.06
C LEU A 353 -2.55 -3.85 31.73
N THR A 354 -1.99 -3.71 30.53
CA THR A 354 -0.90 -4.59 30.06
C THR A 354 0.48 -4.10 30.51
N PRO A 355 1.50 -4.98 30.54
CA PRO A 355 2.88 -4.58 30.82
C PRO A 355 3.35 -3.44 29.88
N LEU A 356 4.12 -2.47 30.40
CA LEU A 356 4.53 -1.27 29.66
C LEU A 356 5.19 -1.60 28.31
N GLN A 357 6.07 -2.59 28.29
CA GLN A 357 6.75 -3.00 27.06
C GLN A 357 5.75 -3.49 25.98
N ILE A 358 4.71 -4.22 26.37
CA ILE A 358 3.68 -4.73 25.43
C ILE A 358 2.77 -3.58 25.00
N ALA A 359 2.37 -2.74 25.94
CA ALA A 359 1.52 -1.57 25.70
C ALA A 359 2.17 -0.61 24.69
N HIS A 360 3.45 -0.31 24.91
CA HIS A 360 4.23 0.58 24.06
C HIS A 360 4.53 -0.07 22.70
N GLN A 361 5.16 -1.25 22.66
CA GLN A 361 5.63 -1.87 21.42
C GLN A 361 4.51 -2.35 20.49
N PHE A 362 3.41 -2.87 21.03
CA PHE A 362 2.39 -3.55 20.23
C PHE A 362 1.05 -2.81 20.22
N ILE A 363 0.51 -2.49 21.40
CA ILE A 363 -0.87 -1.99 21.49
C ILE A 363 -0.99 -0.57 20.95
N LEU A 364 -0.05 0.33 21.29
CA LEU A 364 -0.05 1.71 20.80
C LEU A 364 -0.03 1.81 19.27
N PRO A 365 0.92 1.21 18.53
CA PRO A 365 0.95 1.32 17.08
C PRO A 365 -0.28 0.66 16.43
N ILE A 366 -0.83 -0.41 16.99
CA ILE A 366 -2.09 -1.00 16.51
C ILE A 366 -3.26 -0.02 16.70
N LEU A 367 -3.37 0.60 17.89
CA LEU A 367 -4.44 1.56 18.20
C LEU A 367 -4.39 2.81 17.30
N TRP A 368 -3.18 3.30 17.01
CA TRP A 368 -2.97 4.38 16.05
C TRP A 368 -3.26 3.93 14.61
N PHE A 369 -2.86 2.72 14.22
CA PHE A 369 -3.19 2.16 12.91
C PHE A 369 -4.70 2.02 12.67
N LEU A 370 -5.49 1.72 13.70
CA LEU A 370 -6.96 1.74 13.57
C LEU A 370 -7.52 3.11 13.14
N GLN A 371 -6.77 4.20 13.35
CA GLN A 371 -7.15 5.54 12.89
C GLN A 371 -6.66 5.86 11.48
N VAL A 372 -6.04 4.91 10.76
CA VAL A 372 -5.47 5.12 9.42
C VAL A 372 -6.47 5.78 8.48
N GLY A 373 -7.70 5.26 8.43
CA GLY A 373 -8.76 5.81 7.58
C GLY A 373 -9.24 7.18 8.04
N ARG A 374 -9.06 7.57 9.32
CA ARG A 374 -9.38 8.91 9.82
C ARG A 374 -8.32 9.91 9.37
N LEU A 375 -7.06 9.57 9.61
CA LEU A 375 -5.88 10.39 9.31
C LEU A 375 -5.66 10.60 7.82
N SER A 376 -5.86 9.56 7.00
CA SER A 376 -5.67 9.62 5.54
C SER A 376 -6.50 10.70 4.86
N ASP A 377 -7.67 11.04 5.42
CA ASP A 377 -8.58 11.98 4.77
C ASP A 377 -8.38 13.42 5.22
N VAL A 378 -7.61 13.65 6.29
CA VAL A 378 -7.48 14.97 6.91
C VAL A 378 -7.13 16.04 5.88
N SER A 379 -6.21 15.72 4.96
CA SER A 379 -5.71 16.65 3.95
C SER A 379 -6.32 16.45 2.55
N THR A 380 -7.12 15.40 2.35
CA THR A 380 -7.67 14.99 1.03
C THR A 380 -9.18 15.15 0.94
N LYS A 381 -9.90 15.23 2.06
CA LYS A 381 -11.37 15.35 2.11
C LYS A 381 -11.91 16.55 1.35
N GLU A 382 -11.18 17.67 1.29
CA GLU A 382 -11.62 18.86 0.54
C GLU A 382 -11.63 18.60 -0.97
N ILE A 383 -10.64 17.85 -1.45
CA ILE A 383 -10.48 17.50 -2.86
C ILE A 383 -11.52 16.44 -3.24
N GLU A 384 -11.64 15.38 -2.44
CA GLU A 384 -12.56 14.28 -2.75
C GLU A 384 -14.04 14.67 -2.76
N ASN A 385 -14.42 15.69 -1.97
CA ASN A 385 -15.80 16.17 -1.93
C ASN A 385 -16.02 17.41 -2.82
N ASP A 386 -15.05 17.77 -3.68
CA ASP A 386 -15.11 18.94 -4.58
C ASP A 386 -15.39 20.28 -3.87
N ILE A 387 -15.07 20.38 -2.57
CA ILE A 387 -15.26 21.61 -1.77
C ILE A 387 -13.99 22.45 -1.66
N TYR A 388 -12.89 22.00 -2.28
CA TYR A 388 -11.59 22.66 -2.17
C TYR A 388 -11.58 24.10 -2.68
N TYR A 389 -12.43 24.43 -3.68
CA TYR A 389 -12.60 25.80 -4.14
C TYR A 389 -13.14 26.75 -3.05
N PHE A 390 -14.01 26.25 -2.16
CA PHE A 390 -14.55 27.03 -1.04
C PHE A 390 -13.58 27.05 0.15
N SER A 391 -12.96 25.92 0.47
CA SER A 391 -12.06 25.85 1.63
C SER A 391 -10.75 26.61 1.39
N PHE A 392 -10.22 26.58 0.17
CA PHE A 392 -8.93 27.20 -0.15
C PHE A 392 -9.04 28.68 -0.55
N SER A 393 -10.23 29.18 -0.88
CA SER A 393 -10.51 30.62 -0.99
C SER A 393 -10.87 31.29 0.34
N SER A 394 -11.02 30.50 1.42
CA SER A 394 -11.35 31.02 2.75
C SER A 394 -10.24 31.90 3.35
N TYR A 395 -10.55 32.70 4.38
CA TYR A 395 -9.56 33.58 5.03
C TYR A 395 -8.41 32.78 5.66
N LYS A 396 -7.19 32.99 5.15
CA LYS A 396 -5.92 32.39 5.61
C LYS A 396 -5.98 30.85 5.70
N PRO A 397 -6.17 30.14 4.57
CA PRO A 397 -6.38 28.68 4.56
C PRO A 397 -5.12 27.93 5.01
N LEU A 398 -3.93 28.43 4.69
CA LEU A 398 -2.67 27.81 5.12
C LEU A 398 -2.49 27.87 6.64
N SER A 399 -2.62 29.04 7.26
CA SER A 399 -2.34 29.16 8.69
C SER A 399 -3.50 28.75 9.58
N ARG A 400 -4.74 28.75 9.07
CA ARG A 400 -5.93 28.38 9.87
C ARG A 400 -6.39 26.96 9.61
N LEU A 401 -6.69 26.61 8.35
CA LEU A 401 -7.25 25.30 8.00
C LEU A 401 -6.20 24.20 8.16
N LEU A 402 -5.05 24.33 7.49
CA LEU A 402 -3.99 23.30 7.55
C LEU A 402 -3.46 23.12 8.99
N PHE A 403 -3.26 24.22 9.72
CA PHE A 403 -2.83 24.14 11.12
C PHE A 403 -3.85 23.44 12.01
N SER A 404 -5.15 23.72 11.83
CA SER A 404 -6.22 23.05 12.58
C SER A 404 -6.32 21.57 12.24
N GLN A 405 -6.11 21.21 10.97
CA GLN A 405 -6.05 19.82 10.51
C GLN A 405 -4.90 19.04 11.18
N ILE A 406 -3.69 19.64 11.22
CA ILE A 406 -2.52 19.07 11.92
C ILE A 406 -2.85 18.90 13.39
N LEU A 407 -3.29 19.97 14.06
CA LEU A 407 -3.53 19.95 15.50
C LEU A 407 -4.66 18.99 15.90
N ALA A 408 -5.76 18.92 15.13
CA ALA A 408 -6.84 17.97 15.39
C ALA A 408 -6.37 16.52 15.28
N SER A 409 -5.49 16.23 14.31
CA SER A 409 -4.93 14.88 14.10
C SER A 409 -4.00 14.49 15.25
N VAL A 410 -3.12 15.40 15.66
CA VAL A 410 -2.21 15.21 16.82
C VAL A 410 -3.02 15.02 18.11
N LEU A 411 -4.03 15.85 18.35
CA LEU A 411 -4.89 15.75 19.53
C LEU A 411 -5.62 14.40 19.58
N LEU A 412 -6.10 13.88 18.44
CA LEU A 412 -6.73 12.57 18.40
C LEU A 412 -5.75 11.46 18.80
N LEU A 413 -4.53 11.48 18.24
CA LEU A 413 -3.51 10.46 18.53
C LEU A 413 -3.03 10.51 19.98
N LEU A 414 -2.84 11.71 20.53
CA LEU A 414 -2.50 11.90 21.94
C LEU A 414 -3.66 11.48 22.85
N LEU A 415 -4.91 11.76 22.51
CA LEU A 415 -6.07 11.32 23.29
C LEU A 415 -6.07 9.79 23.42
N LEU A 416 -5.86 9.07 22.31
CA LEU A 416 -5.81 7.61 22.30
C LEU A 416 -4.59 7.05 23.05
N ALA A 417 -3.45 7.74 23.01
CA ALA A 417 -2.23 7.35 23.72
C ALA A 417 -2.22 7.72 25.21
N SER A 418 -3.23 8.45 25.69
CA SER A 418 -3.27 9.00 27.06
C SER A 418 -3.02 8.01 28.19
N PRO A 419 -3.58 6.79 28.18
CA PRO A 419 -3.32 5.84 29.27
C PRO A 419 -1.84 5.45 29.35
N LEU A 420 -1.14 5.38 28.22
CA LEU A 420 0.25 4.93 28.17
C LEU A 420 1.23 6.03 28.60
N TYR A 421 1.09 7.24 28.06
CA TYR A 421 2.05 8.29 28.41
C TYR A 421 1.88 8.78 29.86
N ILE A 422 0.66 8.70 30.44
CA ILE A 422 0.44 8.96 31.87
C ILE A 422 1.22 7.94 32.71
N ARG A 423 1.18 6.65 32.35
CA ARG A 423 1.96 5.61 33.01
C ARG A 423 3.47 5.85 32.88
N LEU A 424 3.95 6.28 31.72
CA LEU A 424 5.36 6.58 31.51
C LEU A 424 5.83 7.78 32.34
N ILE A 425 5.00 8.80 32.51
CA ILE A 425 5.27 9.92 33.43
C ILE A 425 5.42 9.42 34.86
N ILE A 426 4.52 8.53 35.32
CA ILE A 426 4.58 7.95 36.67
C ILE A 426 5.87 7.13 36.87
N HIS A 427 6.31 6.41 35.83
CA HIS A 427 7.57 5.66 35.85
C HIS A 427 8.84 6.51 35.65
N GLY A 428 8.71 7.81 35.32
CA GLY A 428 9.83 8.72 35.13
C GLY A 428 10.58 8.56 33.81
N ASP A 429 10.04 7.84 32.82
CA ASP A 429 10.69 7.66 31.51
C ASP A 429 10.38 8.83 30.57
N VAL A 430 11.18 9.89 30.70
CA VAL A 430 11.05 11.12 29.91
C VAL A 430 11.31 10.89 28.41
N ILE A 431 12.18 9.93 28.08
CA ILE A 431 12.56 9.64 26.70
C ILE A 431 11.40 8.95 25.98
N ALA A 432 10.84 7.89 26.57
CA ALA A 432 9.68 7.21 26.00
C ALA A 432 8.47 8.15 25.91
N PHE A 433 8.22 8.94 26.95
CA PHE A 433 7.16 9.95 26.98
C PHE A 433 7.28 10.96 25.81
N SER A 434 8.46 11.58 25.67
CA SER A 434 8.71 12.56 24.60
C SER A 434 8.61 11.93 23.21
N SER A 435 9.06 10.67 23.06
CA SER A 435 8.98 9.92 21.81
C SER A 435 7.55 9.65 21.37
N ILE A 436 6.61 9.37 22.29
CA ILE A 436 5.19 9.21 21.95
C ILE A 436 4.60 10.52 21.41
N ILE A 437 4.93 11.67 22.04
CA ILE A 437 4.44 12.97 21.58
C ILE A 437 4.97 13.28 20.18
N LEU A 438 6.27 13.12 19.98
CA LEU A 438 6.90 13.34 18.68
C LEU A 438 6.39 12.34 17.64
N GLY A 439 6.15 11.09 18.01
CA GLY A 439 5.59 10.06 17.14
C GLY A 439 4.17 10.40 16.69
N ALA A 440 3.32 10.92 17.58
CA ALA A 440 1.97 11.38 17.23
C ALA A 440 2.02 12.55 16.22
N ILE A 441 2.94 13.50 16.42
CA ILE A 441 3.18 14.61 15.49
C ILE A 441 3.69 14.08 14.15
N PHE A 442 4.63 13.14 14.17
CA PHE A 442 5.22 12.53 12.97
C PHE A 442 4.16 11.82 12.11
N ILE A 443 3.34 10.93 12.68
CA ILE A 443 2.27 10.26 11.91
C ILE A 443 1.27 11.28 11.36
N ALA A 444 0.83 12.25 12.17
CA ALA A 444 -0.13 13.24 11.70
C ALA A 444 0.42 14.04 10.50
N LEU A 445 1.69 14.44 10.57
CA LEU A 445 2.34 15.18 9.50
C LEU A 445 2.63 14.32 8.27
N ILE A 446 3.05 13.07 8.43
CA ILE A 446 3.28 12.20 7.28
C ILE A 446 1.96 11.90 6.55
N ALA A 447 0.86 11.72 7.26
CA ALA A 447 -0.48 11.58 6.67
C ALA A 447 -0.86 12.81 5.84
N ILE A 448 -0.67 13.99 6.41
CA ILE A 448 -0.99 15.25 5.76
C ILE A 448 -0.10 15.50 4.54
N PHE A 449 1.22 15.34 4.70
CA PHE A 449 2.22 15.51 3.65
C PHE A 449 1.92 14.60 2.45
N LEU A 450 1.74 13.30 2.70
CA LEU A 450 1.47 12.31 1.64
C LEU A 450 0.11 12.56 0.98
N GLY A 451 -0.91 12.95 1.74
CA GLY A 451 -2.21 13.30 1.19
C GLY A 451 -2.19 14.57 0.33
N ILE A 452 -1.40 15.58 0.70
CA ILE A 452 -1.19 16.80 -0.12
C ILE A 452 -0.42 16.46 -1.40
N LEU A 453 0.67 15.69 -1.26
CA LEU A 453 1.56 15.34 -2.37
C LEU A 453 0.85 14.49 -3.43
N THR A 454 0.08 13.49 -2.99
CA THR A 454 -0.57 12.52 -3.89
C THR A 454 -2.01 12.88 -4.25
N LYS A 455 -2.61 13.87 -3.55
CA LYS A 455 -4.05 14.16 -3.60
C LYS A 455 -4.93 12.93 -3.32
N GLY A 456 -4.41 11.97 -2.56
CA GLY A 456 -5.08 10.70 -2.30
C GLY A 456 -4.70 10.08 -0.96
N LYS A 457 -5.50 9.11 -0.51
CA LYS A 457 -5.40 8.48 0.81
C LYS A 457 -4.43 7.30 0.85
N LYS A 458 -4.36 6.58 -0.27
CA LYS A 458 -3.77 5.24 -0.34
C LYS A 458 -2.31 5.18 0.05
N LEU A 459 -1.52 6.13 -0.43
CA LEU A 459 -0.08 6.08 -0.21
C LEU A 459 0.23 6.15 1.30
N PHE A 460 -0.50 6.97 2.05
CA PHE A 460 -0.43 6.96 3.51
C PHE A 460 -1.00 5.67 4.11
N GLU A 461 -2.17 5.19 3.67
CA GLU A 461 -2.77 3.95 4.20
C GLU A 461 -1.81 2.76 4.10
N VAL A 462 -1.16 2.59 2.94
CA VAL A 462 -0.23 1.48 2.66
C VAL A 462 1.08 1.67 3.43
N LEU A 463 1.68 2.87 3.39
CA LEU A 463 2.92 3.11 4.13
C LEU A 463 2.72 2.99 5.62
N PHE A 464 1.64 3.52 6.17
CA PHE A 464 1.38 3.44 7.61
C PHE A 464 1.13 1.98 8.05
N PHE A 465 0.46 1.19 7.21
CA PHE A 465 0.35 -0.25 7.43
C PHE A 465 1.73 -0.94 7.43
N MET A 466 2.57 -0.69 6.43
CA MET A 466 3.93 -1.26 6.34
C MET A 466 4.80 -0.85 7.53
N ILE A 467 4.77 0.42 7.92
CA ILE A 467 5.50 0.95 9.08
C ILE A 467 5.00 0.27 10.36
N THR A 468 3.69 0.12 10.53
CA THR A 468 3.10 -0.56 11.71
C THR A 468 3.54 -2.02 11.76
N TYR A 469 3.50 -2.73 10.63
CA TYR A 469 3.97 -4.12 10.53
C TYR A 469 5.47 -4.22 10.87
N ALA A 470 6.30 -3.34 10.32
CA ALA A 470 7.73 -3.31 10.59
C ALA A 470 8.04 -3.01 12.08
N ASN A 471 7.27 -2.13 12.72
CA ASN A 471 7.36 -1.86 14.15
C ASN A 471 6.97 -3.07 14.99
N ILE A 472 5.88 -3.75 14.66
CA ILE A 472 5.50 -4.99 15.36
C ILE A 472 6.61 -6.05 15.25
N ASN A 473 7.30 -6.11 14.13
CA ASN A 473 8.47 -6.99 13.91
C ASN A 473 9.79 -6.45 14.49
N ARG A 474 9.73 -5.39 15.32
CA ARG A 474 10.88 -4.81 16.05
C ARG A 474 12.02 -4.32 15.15
N ILE A 475 11.71 -3.79 13.97
CA ILE A 475 12.71 -3.18 13.09
C ILE A 475 13.08 -1.80 13.66
N PRO A 476 14.31 -1.56 14.17
CA PRO A 476 14.64 -0.33 14.89
C PRO A 476 14.53 0.95 14.05
N PHE A 477 14.79 0.85 12.74
CA PHE A 477 14.82 2.00 11.83
C PHE A 477 13.46 2.70 11.67
N VAL A 478 12.35 1.99 11.85
CA VAL A 478 10.99 2.52 11.62
C VAL A 478 10.27 2.90 12.91
N ASP A 479 10.92 2.75 14.07
CA ASP A 479 10.32 3.06 15.36
C ASP A 479 10.29 4.57 15.57
N TYR A 480 9.17 5.18 15.20
CA TYR A 480 8.93 6.62 15.32
C TYR A 480 8.31 7.02 16.67
N PHE A 481 8.06 6.06 17.57
CA PHE A 481 7.37 6.30 18.86
C PHE A 481 8.16 5.80 20.08
N GLY A 482 9.39 5.32 19.87
CA GLY A 482 10.41 5.11 20.89
C GLY A 482 10.18 3.91 21.80
N ALA A 483 9.67 2.80 21.27
CA ALA A 483 9.49 1.57 22.05
C ALA A 483 10.71 0.64 22.05
N LEU A 484 11.63 0.84 21.12
CA LEU A 484 12.90 0.12 21.04
C LEU A 484 14.05 0.94 21.62
N THR A 485 15.17 0.26 21.89
CA THR A 485 16.38 0.92 22.37
C THR A 485 17.03 1.71 21.25
N HIS A 486 17.25 3.01 21.49
CA HIS A 486 17.83 3.93 20.52
C HIS A 486 19.06 4.65 21.05
N ASN A 487 19.89 5.16 20.12
CA ASN A 487 20.99 6.05 20.45
C ASN A 487 20.47 7.43 20.89
N SER A 488 21.29 8.18 21.63
CA SER A 488 20.97 9.54 22.11
C SER A 488 20.54 10.54 21.02
N ILE A 489 20.97 10.33 19.78
CA ILE A 489 20.68 11.20 18.62
C ILE A 489 19.26 10.97 18.05
N TYR A 490 18.56 9.92 18.49
CA TYR A 490 17.24 9.54 17.97
C TYR A 490 16.20 10.66 18.01
N ILE A 491 16.03 11.31 19.16
CA ILE A 491 15.06 12.39 19.33
C ILE A 491 15.38 13.56 18.38
N ALA A 492 16.66 13.89 18.23
CA ALA A 492 17.10 14.94 17.31
C ALA A 492 16.77 14.59 15.85
N LYS A 493 17.00 13.35 15.43
CA LYS A 493 16.61 12.90 14.07
C LYS A 493 15.11 13.00 13.86
N LEU A 494 14.31 12.53 14.82
CA LEU A 494 12.85 12.59 14.75
C LEU A 494 12.36 14.04 14.65
N LEU A 495 12.88 14.95 15.48
CA LEU A 495 12.58 16.39 15.42
C LEU A 495 12.92 17.01 14.06
N ILE A 496 14.10 16.73 13.51
CA ILE A 496 14.51 17.23 12.18
C ILE A 496 13.53 16.74 11.11
N THR A 497 13.16 15.45 11.13
CA THR A 497 12.18 14.93 10.16
C THR A 497 10.81 15.57 10.29
N ILE A 498 10.34 15.84 11.51
CA ILE A 498 9.09 16.56 11.79
C ILE A 498 9.14 17.98 11.22
N ILE A 499 10.23 18.71 11.45
CA ILE A 499 10.40 20.08 10.93
C ILE A 499 10.38 20.08 9.41
N LEU A 500 11.10 19.16 8.76
CA LEU A 500 11.07 19.02 7.30
C LEU A 500 9.66 18.72 6.79
N LEU A 501 8.93 17.80 7.42
CA LEU A 501 7.55 17.47 7.03
C LEU A 501 6.60 18.68 7.17
N ILE A 502 6.74 19.50 8.22
CA ILE A 502 5.99 20.74 8.35
C ILE A 502 6.31 21.67 7.18
N VAL A 503 7.59 21.98 6.97
CA VAL A 503 8.02 22.92 5.92
C VAL A 503 7.51 22.48 4.55
N PHE A 504 7.74 21.22 4.17
CA PHE A 504 7.28 20.71 2.88
C PHE A 504 5.76 20.68 2.76
N SER A 505 5.02 20.29 3.81
CA SER A 505 3.55 20.30 3.77
C SER A 505 2.99 21.71 3.53
N PHE A 506 3.54 22.72 4.20
CA PHE A 506 3.13 24.11 4.01
C PHE A 506 3.54 24.66 2.63
N LEU A 507 4.75 24.35 2.15
CA LEU A 507 5.22 24.78 0.82
C LEU A 507 4.37 24.19 -0.31
N ILE A 508 4.13 22.88 -0.29
CA ILE A 508 3.34 22.22 -1.34
C ILE A 508 1.89 22.71 -1.29
N ARG A 509 1.30 22.86 -0.10
CA ARG A 509 -0.06 23.42 0.02
C ARG A 509 -0.12 24.86 -0.48
N LYS A 510 0.91 25.68 -0.24
CA LYS A 510 0.98 27.06 -0.76
C LYS A 510 1.02 27.09 -2.28
N ILE A 511 1.82 26.22 -2.90
CA ILE A 511 1.87 26.08 -4.36
C ILE A 511 0.52 25.63 -4.90
N MET A 512 -0.12 24.65 -4.25
CA MET A 512 -1.44 24.17 -4.63
C MET A 512 -2.47 25.30 -4.62
N ILE A 513 -2.51 26.11 -3.56
CA ILE A 513 -3.47 27.20 -3.42
C ILE A 513 -3.22 28.33 -4.44
N ARG A 514 -1.96 28.60 -4.79
CA ARG A 514 -1.62 29.60 -5.81
C ARG A 514 -2.02 29.19 -7.23
N ASN A 515 -2.09 27.88 -7.49
CA ASN A 515 -2.40 27.33 -8.80
C ASN A 515 -3.90 27.00 -8.98
N LEU A 516 -4.74 27.35 -7.99
CA LEU A 516 -6.21 27.31 -8.07
C LEU A 516 -6.72 28.65 -8.58
#